data_AF-V6SEI1-F1
#
_entry.id   AF-V6SEI1-F1
#
_cell.length_a   1.000
_cell.length_b   1.000
_cell.length_c   1.000
_cell.angle_alpha   90.00
_cell.angle_beta   90.00
_cell.angle_gamma   90.00
#
_symmetry.space_group_name_H-M   'P 1'
#
loop_
_entity.id
_entity.type
_entity.pdbx_description
1 polymer ?
#
loop_
_entity_poly.entity_id
_entity_poly.type
_entity_poly.pdbx_seq_one_letter_code
_entity_poly.pdbx_strand_id
1 'polypeptide(L)'
;METTRAKVIEAGVDFEESISQIISMLLDVEKDKSISFGYKSASLSFNHRVNLLVDLKFIPKEIISDFQLFAEIRNKFAHIKYVDSFTKCFEIIPEKKNKFLSNFSGSKEGLDDESIYRICFDILCFTLSIWLRVTLSMIGNKKKQELKKTGAVEMMRSFINYDKNNQKKQLSSFLSSITPVIEEIVPDEDFLKSYEELRIKQEEEMKEKFNTKE
;
A
#
# COMPACT_ATOMS: atom_id res chain seq x y z
N MET A 1 32.28 -5.15 8.93
CA MET A 1 31.53 -6.09 8.06
C MET A 1 30.20 -6.35 8.72
N GLU A 2 29.10 -6.10 8.02
CA GLU A 2 27.75 -6.44 8.48
C GLU A 2 27.54 -7.97 8.44
N THR A 3 26.95 -8.54 9.48
CA THR A 3 26.64 -9.99 9.52
C THR A 3 25.35 -10.28 8.77
N THR A 4 25.16 -11.49 8.22
CA THR A 4 23.89 -11.89 7.58
C THR A 4 22.71 -11.67 8.53
N ARG A 5 22.90 -12.00 9.81
CA ARG A 5 21.90 -11.79 10.85
C ARG A 5 21.53 -10.31 11.00
N ALA A 6 22.50 -9.42 11.15
CA ALA A 6 22.23 -7.99 11.28
C ALA A 6 21.41 -7.48 10.08
N LYS A 7 21.84 -7.81 8.85
CA LYS A 7 21.15 -7.44 7.62
C LYS A 7 19.69 -7.86 7.58
N VAL A 8 19.40 -9.11 7.95
CA VAL A 8 18.02 -9.65 7.96
C VAL A 8 17.17 -8.95 9.03
N ILE A 9 17.75 -8.65 10.19
CA ILE A 9 17.02 -7.99 11.28
C ILE A 9 16.75 -6.52 10.97
N GLU A 10 17.73 -5.78 10.46
CA GLU A 10 17.57 -4.37 10.06
C GLU A 10 16.50 -4.22 8.97
N ALA A 11 16.54 -5.06 7.93
CA ALA A 11 15.49 -5.09 6.91
C ALA A 11 14.10 -5.36 7.51
N GLY A 12 14.04 -6.19 8.57
CA GLY A 12 12.81 -6.48 9.29
C GLY A 12 12.25 -5.25 10.01
N VAL A 13 13.12 -4.48 10.68
CA VAL A 13 12.76 -3.24 11.36
C VAL A 13 12.23 -2.20 10.35
N ASP A 14 12.91 -2.03 9.23
CA ASP A 14 12.51 -1.08 8.18
C ASP A 14 11.13 -1.40 7.59
N PHE A 15 10.86 -2.69 7.33
CA PHE A 15 9.55 -3.11 6.83
C PHE A 15 8.47 -3.00 7.89
N GLU A 16 8.78 -3.28 9.16
CA GLU A 16 7.83 -3.14 10.26
C GLU A 16 7.39 -1.68 10.44
N GLU A 17 8.32 -0.74 10.32
CA GLU A 17 8.07 0.69 10.33
C GLU A 17 7.19 1.11 9.14
N SER A 18 7.56 0.71 7.92
CA SER A 18 6.82 1.03 6.70
C SER A 18 5.39 0.51 6.73
N ILE A 19 5.20 -0.74 7.17
CA ILE A 19 3.87 -1.35 7.32
C ILE A 19 3.06 -0.62 8.39
N SER A 20 3.68 -0.28 9.53
CA SER A 20 3.02 0.48 10.60
C SER A 20 2.52 1.83 10.09
N GLN A 21 3.31 2.51 9.26
CA GLN A 21 2.92 3.77 8.62
C GLN A 21 1.74 3.56 7.66
N ILE A 22 1.77 2.54 6.80
CA ILE A 22 0.68 2.20 5.88
C ILE A 22 -0.62 1.98 6.66
N ILE A 23 -0.61 1.09 7.66
CA ILE A 23 -1.80 0.75 8.43
C ILE A 23 -2.30 1.98 9.20
N SER A 24 -1.41 2.77 9.78
CA SER A 24 -1.77 4.00 10.50
C SER A 24 -2.45 5.00 9.57
N MET A 25 -1.98 5.13 8.33
CA MET A 25 -2.66 5.92 7.32
C MET A 25 -4.01 5.32 6.95
N LEU A 26 -4.12 4.02 6.70
CA LEU A 26 -5.39 3.38 6.31
C LEU A 26 -6.47 3.51 7.39
N LEU A 27 -6.10 3.41 8.67
CA LEU A 27 -7.01 3.47 9.82
C LEU A 27 -7.16 4.88 10.42
N ASP A 28 -6.48 5.87 9.84
CA ASP A 28 -6.44 7.26 10.32
C ASP A 28 -6.06 7.41 11.81
N VAL A 29 -5.01 6.69 12.21
CA VAL A 29 -4.46 6.74 13.58
C VAL A 29 -3.06 7.34 13.58
N GLU A 30 -2.74 8.06 14.65
CA GLU A 30 -1.37 8.56 14.87
C GLU A 30 -0.45 7.41 15.28
N LYS A 31 0.50 7.03 14.41
CA LYS A 31 1.42 5.90 14.62
C LYS A 31 2.12 5.97 15.98
N ASP A 32 2.69 7.11 16.33
CA ASP A 32 3.51 7.28 17.55
C ASP A 32 2.68 7.24 18.84
N LYS A 33 1.39 7.55 18.77
CA LYS A 33 0.46 7.46 19.90
C LYS A 33 -0.23 6.09 19.98
N SER A 34 -0.24 5.35 18.87
CA SER A 34 -0.89 4.04 18.77
C SER A 34 -0.29 3.02 19.72
N ILE A 35 -1.16 2.28 20.42
CA ILE A 35 -0.76 1.12 21.22
C ILE A 35 -0.30 -0.02 20.31
N SER A 36 -1.02 -0.22 19.20
CA SER A 36 -0.83 -1.34 18.27
C SER A 36 0.30 -1.13 17.26
N PHE A 37 0.58 0.12 16.89
CA PHE A 37 1.53 0.46 15.81
C PHE A 37 2.74 1.30 16.27
N GLY A 38 2.74 1.77 17.51
CA GLY A 38 3.88 2.49 18.10
C GLY A 38 4.93 1.54 18.67
N TYR A 39 5.81 2.06 19.54
CA TYR A 39 6.97 1.34 20.08
C TYR A 39 6.74 0.69 21.46
N LYS A 40 5.47 0.53 21.87
CA LYS A 40 5.12 -0.03 23.18
C LYS A 40 5.24 -1.55 23.16
N SER A 41 5.38 -2.16 24.34
CA SER A 41 5.43 -3.63 24.49
C SER A 41 4.16 -4.34 24.00
N ALA A 42 3.04 -3.63 23.93
CA ALA A 42 1.77 -4.12 23.39
C ALA A 42 1.62 -3.92 21.87
N SER A 43 2.66 -3.44 21.19
CA SER A 43 2.63 -3.28 19.74
C SER A 43 2.51 -4.64 19.05
N LEU A 44 1.86 -4.64 17.89
CA LEU A 44 1.73 -5.85 17.09
C LEU A 44 3.12 -6.38 16.70
N SER A 45 3.21 -7.65 16.34
CA SER A 45 4.43 -8.18 15.72
C SER A 45 4.38 -7.96 14.22
N PHE A 46 5.53 -8.08 13.53
CA PHE A 46 5.60 -8.05 12.07
C PHE A 46 4.50 -8.89 11.40
N ASN A 47 4.35 -10.15 11.81
CA ASN A 47 3.34 -11.07 11.26
C ASN A 47 1.92 -10.57 11.45
N HIS A 48 1.59 -10.08 12.65
CA HIS A 48 0.26 -9.54 12.93
C HIS A 48 -0.05 -8.32 12.07
N ARG A 49 0.94 -7.46 11.79
CA ARG A 49 0.76 -6.32 10.89
C ARG A 49 0.58 -6.73 9.43
N VAL A 50 1.35 -7.70 8.94
CA VAL A 50 1.15 -8.27 7.60
C VAL A 50 -0.25 -8.86 7.46
N ASN A 51 -0.70 -9.66 8.44
CA ASN A 51 -2.05 -10.23 8.43
C ASN A 51 -3.13 -9.14 8.40
N LEU A 52 -2.96 -8.06 9.15
CA LEU A 52 -3.89 -6.94 9.13
C LEU A 52 -3.97 -6.28 7.73
N LEU A 53 -2.85 -6.13 7.03
CA LEU A 53 -2.88 -5.63 5.65
C LEU A 53 -3.59 -6.59 4.68
N VAL A 54 -3.49 -7.90 4.91
CA VAL A 54 -4.24 -8.92 4.16
C VAL A 54 -5.74 -8.79 4.42
N ASP A 55 -6.13 -8.66 5.69
CA ASP A 55 -7.53 -8.52 6.10
C ASP A 55 -8.17 -7.24 5.55
N LEU A 56 -7.39 -6.17 5.45
CA LEU A 56 -7.77 -4.91 4.78
C LEU A 56 -7.85 -5.03 3.24
N LYS A 57 -7.55 -6.21 2.68
CA LYS A 57 -7.55 -6.52 1.24
C LYS A 57 -6.67 -5.57 0.41
N PHE A 58 -5.63 -5.04 1.02
CA PHE A 58 -4.73 -4.06 0.38
C PHE A 58 -3.53 -4.72 -0.31
N ILE A 59 -3.25 -5.99 -0.02
CA ILE A 59 -2.12 -6.74 -0.57
C ILE A 59 -2.59 -7.75 -1.63
N PRO A 60 -2.01 -7.74 -2.86
CA PRO A 60 -2.17 -8.82 -3.83
C PRO A 60 -1.63 -10.16 -3.30
N LYS A 61 -2.25 -11.27 -3.70
CA LYS A 61 -1.92 -12.61 -3.18
C LYS A 61 -0.44 -12.98 -3.38
N GLU A 62 0.16 -12.53 -4.47
CA GLU A 62 1.55 -12.76 -4.84
C GLU A 62 2.49 -12.16 -3.79
N ILE A 63 2.23 -10.90 -3.40
CA ILE A 63 3.04 -10.14 -2.43
C ILE A 63 2.84 -10.66 -1.00
N ILE A 64 1.64 -11.15 -0.64
CA ILE A 64 1.39 -11.79 0.66
C ILE A 64 2.37 -12.95 0.88
N SER A 65 2.54 -13.75 -0.17
CA SER A 65 3.36 -14.95 -0.11
C SER A 65 4.85 -14.60 0.10
N ASP A 66 5.29 -13.43 -0.36
CA ASP A 66 6.66 -12.92 -0.19
C ASP A 66 6.87 -12.32 1.20
N PHE A 67 5.88 -11.58 1.73
CA PHE A 67 5.92 -11.13 3.13
C PHE A 67 5.95 -12.30 4.11
N GLN A 68 5.21 -13.38 3.84
CA GLN A 68 5.25 -14.59 4.66
C GLN A 68 6.62 -15.28 4.61
N LEU A 69 7.22 -15.38 3.42
CA LEU A 69 8.57 -15.93 3.27
C LEU A 69 9.61 -15.08 4.02
N PHE A 70 9.54 -13.75 3.87
CA PHE A 70 10.41 -12.82 4.58
C PHE A 70 10.24 -12.94 6.10
N ALA A 71 8.99 -12.96 6.59
CA ALA A 71 8.67 -13.13 8.00
C ALA A 71 9.29 -14.39 8.59
N GLU A 72 9.16 -15.52 7.89
CA GLU A 72 9.72 -16.79 8.34
C GLU A 72 11.24 -16.72 8.43
N ILE A 73 11.92 -16.25 7.38
CA ILE A 73 13.38 -16.06 7.37
C ILE A 73 13.80 -15.17 8.54
N ARG A 74 13.21 -13.98 8.67
CA ARG A 74 13.52 -13.01 9.73
C ARG A 74 13.34 -13.62 11.11
N ASN A 75 12.26 -14.38 11.33
CA ASN A 75 12.00 -15.01 12.63
C ASN A 75 13.04 -16.08 12.97
N LYS A 76 13.54 -16.86 11.99
CA LYS A 76 14.65 -17.80 12.24
C LYS A 76 15.92 -17.06 12.65
N PHE A 77 16.29 -16.00 11.94
CA PHE A 77 17.44 -15.16 12.31
C PHE A 77 17.26 -14.46 13.67
N ALA A 78 16.04 -14.04 14.03
CA ALA A 78 15.78 -13.35 15.29
C ALA A 78 15.85 -14.28 16.51
N HIS A 79 15.29 -15.49 16.41
CA HIS A 79 15.02 -16.33 17.57
C HIS A 79 15.95 -17.54 17.70
N ILE A 80 16.59 -18.00 16.63
CA ILE A 80 17.39 -19.23 16.65
C ILE A 80 18.88 -18.88 16.70
N LYS A 81 19.51 -19.05 17.86
CA LYS A 81 20.90 -18.62 18.14
C LYS A 81 21.90 -19.05 17.05
N TYR A 82 21.83 -20.29 16.57
CA TYR A 82 22.81 -20.84 15.62
C TYR A 82 22.58 -20.43 14.15
N VAL A 83 21.46 -19.77 13.83
CA VAL A 83 21.19 -19.25 12.48
C VAL A 83 21.97 -17.95 12.30
N ASP A 84 23.12 -18.05 11.63
CA ASP A 84 24.01 -16.95 11.27
C ASP A 84 24.25 -16.85 9.75
N SER A 85 23.70 -17.79 8.97
CA SER A 85 23.77 -17.87 7.52
C SER A 85 22.43 -18.32 6.93
N PHE A 86 22.19 -18.02 5.65
CA PHE A 86 21.00 -18.49 4.96
C PHE A 86 21.02 -20.01 4.76
N THR A 87 22.19 -20.62 4.55
CA THR A 87 22.29 -22.08 4.48
C THR A 87 21.72 -22.74 5.74
N LYS A 88 22.12 -22.29 6.93
CA LYS A 88 21.56 -22.79 8.21
C LYS A 88 20.09 -22.43 8.39
N CYS A 89 19.64 -21.29 7.86
CA CYS A 89 18.22 -20.94 7.86
C CYS A 89 17.40 -21.96 7.06
N PHE A 90 17.83 -22.27 5.83
CA PHE A 90 17.11 -23.19 4.94
C PHE A 90 17.28 -24.68 5.30
N GLU A 91 18.23 -25.04 6.16
CA GLU A 91 18.21 -26.35 6.84
C GLU A 91 17.00 -26.51 7.77
N ILE A 92 16.49 -25.41 8.34
CA ILE A 92 15.35 -25.42 9.27
C ILE A 92 14.01 -25.30 8.54
N ILE A 93 14.00 -24.57 7.41
CA ILE A 93 12.81 -24.36 6.56
C ILE A 93 13.06 -24.85 5.11
N PRO A 94 13.40 -26.13 4.92
CA PRO A 94 13.78 -26.67 3.61
C PRO A 94 12.66 -26.55 2.58
N GLU A 95 11.40 -26.61 3.00
CA GLU A 95 10.23 -26.46 2.14
C GLU A 95 10.13 -25.09 1.47
N LYS A 96 10.78 -24.06 2.03
CA LYS A 96 10.77 -22.70 1.49
C LYS A 96 11.92 -22.41 0.52
N LYS A 97 12.95 -23.26 0.52
CA LYS A 97 14.16 -23.09 -0.30
C LYS A 97 13.84 -22.96 -1.79
N ASN A 98 13.01 -23.85 -2.33
CA ASN A 98 12.69 -23.85 -3.77
C ASN A 98 11.96 -22.58 -4.20
N LYS A 99 11.02 -22.09 -3.39
CA LYS A 99 10.33 -20.82 -3.64
C LYS A 99 11.29 -19.63 -3.55
N PHE A 100 12.19 -19.65 -2.58
CA PHE A 100 13.17 -18.58 -2.43
C PHE A 100 14.13 -18.52 -3.63
N LEU A 101 14.54 -19.68 -4.15
CA LEU A 101 15.41 -19.79 -5.31
C LEU A 101 14.71 -19.56 -6.65
N SER A 102 13.39 -19.73 -6.75
CA SER A 102 12.66 -19.50 -8.01
C SER A 102 12.73 -18.05 -8.49
N ASN A 103 13.01 -17.12 -7.57
CA ASN A 103 13.15 -15.69 -7.88
C ASN A 103 14.53 -15.35 -8.45
N PHE A 104 15.45 -16.32 -8.54
CA PHE A 104 16.79 -16.13 -9.09
C PHE A 104 16.86 -16.62 -10.54
N SER A 105 16.97 -15.68 -11.48
CA SER A 105 17.14 -15.94 -12.92
C SER A 105 18.59 -15.85 -13.41
N GLY A 106 19.56 -15.60 -12.51
CA GLY A 106 20.97 -15.42 -12.85
C GLY A 106 21.72 -16.74 -13.09
N SER A 107 22.91 -16.64 -13.70
CA SER A 107 23.85 -17.77 -13.74
C SER A 107 24.32 -18.10 -12.32
N LYS A 108 24.31 -19.40 -11.99
CA LYS A 108 24.82 -19.93 -10.71
C LYS A 108 26.31 -20.31 -10.79
N GLU A 109 26.94 -20.14 -11.95
CA GLU A 109 28.33 -20.55 -12.14
C GLU A 109 29.28 -19.77 -11.23
N GLY A 110 30.07 -20.51 -10.44
CA GLY A 110 31.11 -19.96 -9.57
C GLY A 110 30.63 -19.35 -8.25
N LEU A 111 29.32 -19.40 -7.95
CA LEU A 111 28.78 -18.92 -6.68
C LEU A 111 28.50 -20.09 -5.73
N ASP A 112 28.85 -19.92 -4.46
CA ASP A 112 28.42 -20.83 -3.39
C ASP A 112 26.95 -20.59 -3.01
N ASP A 113 26.36 -21.56 -2.32
CA ASP A 113 24.96 -21.53 -1.87
C ASP A 113 24.61 -20.28 -1.05
N GLU A 114 25.48 -19.86 -0.13
CA GLU A 114 25.22 -18.69 0.74
C GLU A 114 25.21 -17.40 -0.09
N SER A 115 26.11 -17.26 -1.05
CA SER A 115 26.13 -16.14 -1.98
C SER A 115 24.85 -16.06 -2.81
N ILE A 116 24.36 -17.19 -3.33
CA ILE A 116 23.09 -17.26 -4.06
C ILE A 116 21.92 -16.84 -3.16
N TYR A 117 21.86 -17.35 -1.93
CA TYR A 117 20.79 -16.98 -1.01
C TYR A 117 20.81 -15.51 -0.63
N ARG A 118 21.99 -14.92 -0.45
CA ARG A 118 22.14 -13.47 -0.19
C ARG A 118 21.55 -12.64 -1.33
N ILE A 119 21.83 -13.00 -2.58
CA ILE A 119 21.27 -12.30 -3.74
C ILE A 119 19.74 -12.46 -3.78
N CYS A 120 19.23 -13.66 -3.53
CA CYS A 120 17.78 -13.90 -3.47
C CYS A 120 17.11 -13.07 -2.36
N PHE A 121 17.76 -12.93 -1.20
CA PHE A 121 17.26 -12.11 -0.11
C PHE A 121 17.21 -10.64 -0.49
N ASP A 122 18.23 -10.15 -1.18
CA ASP A 122 18.29 -8.76 -1.64
C ASP A 122 17.20 -8.45 -2.66
N ILE A 123 16.95 -9.38 -3.59
CA ILE A 123 15.85 -9.29 -4.56
C ILE A 123 14.50 -9.27 -3.83
N LEU A 124 14.30 -10.16 -2.85
CA LEU A 124 13.08 -10.20 -2.05
C LEU A 124 12.86 -8.87 -1.32
N CYS A 125 13.89 -8.34 -0.66
CA CYS A 125 13.81 -7.07 0.05
C CYS A 125 13.53 -5.90 -0.89
N PHE A 126 14.18 -5.88 -2.05
CA PHE A 126 13.96 -4.86 -3.07
C PHE A 126 12.52 -4.85 -3.58
N THR A 127 11.97 -6.02 -3.90
CA THR A 127 10.58 -6.18 -4.36
C THR A 127 9.59 -5.69 -3.29
N LEU A 128 9.74 -6.12 -2.04
CA LEU A 128 8.87 -5.69 -0.94
C LEU A 128 9.01 -4.18 -0.68
N SER A 129 10.23 -3.63 -0.75
CA SER A 129 10.49 -2.20 -0.59
C SER A 129 9.79 -1.35 -1.65
N ILE A 130 9.85 -1.78 -2.92
CA ILE A 130 9.14 -1.10 -4.01
C ILE A 130 7.64 -1.10 -3.72
N TRP A 131 7.10 -2.28 -3.39
CA TRP A 131 5.67 -2.39 -3.11
C TRP A 131 5.24 -1.49 -1.96
N LEU A 132 5.98 -1.48 -0.84
CA LEU A 132 5.69 -0.63 0.31
C LEU A 132 5.74 0.87 -0.06
N ARG A 133 6.75 1.30 -0.82
CA ARG A 133 6.88 2.70 -1.26
C ARG A 133 5.76 3.13 -2.20
N VAL A 134 5.41 2.28 -3.17
CA VAL A 134 4.30 2.54 -4.10
C VAL A 134 2.98 2.62 -3.32
N THR A 135 2.72 1.65 -2.44
CA THR A 135 1.51 1.64 -1.59
C THR A 135 1.42 2.88 -0.70
N LEU A 136 2.51 3.28 -0.05
CA LEU A 136 2.56 4.52 0.75
C LEU A 136 2.23 5.76 -0.09
N SER A 137 2.82 5.86 -1.28
CA SER A 137 2.56 6.97 -2.21
C SER A 137 1.10 7.01 -2.66
N MET A 138 0.53 5.85 -3.02
CA MET A 138 -0.87 5.73 -3.42
C MET A 138 -1.83 6.15 -2.31
N ILE A 139 -1.60 5.69 -1.07
CA ILE A 139 -2.44 6.05 0.09
C ILE A 139 -2.32 7.54 0.41
N GLY A 140 -1.09 8.09 0.40
CA GLY A 140 -0.84 9.51 0.62
C GLY A 140 -1.55 10.38 -0.42
N ASN A 141 -1.49 9.99 -1.69
CA ASN A 141 -2.19 10.66 -2.78
C ASN A 141 -3.71 10.57 -2.61
N LYS A 142 -4.25 9.38 -2.32
CA LYS A 142 -5.69 9.20 -2.08
C LYS A 142 -6.19 10.08 -0.94
N LYS A 143 -5.49 10.11 0.19
CA LYS A 143 -5.83 11.01 1.31
C LYS A 143 -5.78 12.48 0.92
N LYS A 144 -4.76 12.91 0.18
CA LYS A 144 -4.66 14.28 -0.33
C LYS A 144 -5.85 14.63 -1.23
N GLN A 145 -6.28 13.69 -2.06
CA GLN A 145 -7.45 13.86 -2.93
C GLN A 145 -8.75 13.95 -2.14
N GLU A 146 -8.97 13.08 -1.15
CA GLU A 146 -10.16 13.14 -0.28
C GLU A 146 -10.23 14.43 0.55
N LEU A 147 -9.08 14.94 1.03
CA LEU A 147 -9.01 16.23 1.71
C LEU A 147 -9.39 17.39 0.80
N LYS A 148 -8.91 17.38 -0.46
CA LYS A 148 -9.29 18.39 -1.46
C LYS A 148 -10.77 18.34 -1.79
N LYS A 149 -11.34 17.14 -1.99
CA LYS A 149 -12.79 16.95 -2.21
C LYS A 149 -13.59 17.50 -1.03
N THR A 150 -13.21 17.14 0.19
CA THR A 150 -13.88 17.61 1.42
C THR A 150 -13.78 19.13 1.54
N GLY A 151 -12.60 19.71 1.33
CA GLY A 151 -12.38 21.15 1.34
C GLY A 151 -13.24 21.88 0.30
N ALA A 152 -13.32 21.36 -0.93
CA ALA A 152 -14.18 21.91 -1.98
C ALA A 152 -15.67 21.86 -1.57
N VAL A 153 -16.14 20.74 -1.00
CA VAL A 153 -17.52 20.61 -0.52
C VAL A 153 -17.83 21.60 0.60
N GLU A 154 -16.93 21.77 1.58
CA GLU A 154 -17.12 22.72 2.67
C GLU A 154 -17.06 24.19 2.21
N MET A 155 -16.21 24.50 1.22
CA MET A 155 -16.21 25.81 0.55
C MET A 155 -17.54 26.07 -0.14
N MET A 156 -18.08 25.09 -0.88
CA MET A 156 -19.40 25.19 -1.52
C MET A 156 -20.53 25.33 -0.49
N ARG A 157 -20.53 24.53 0.58
CA ARG A 157 -21.53 24.63 1.66
C ARG A 157 -21.50 26.00 2.32
N SER A 158 -20.32 26.52 2.62
CA SER A 158 -20.14 27.84 3.21
C SER A 158 -20.69 28.95 2.30
N PHE A 159 -20.43 28.87 1.00
CA PHE A 159 -20.96 29.82 0.01
C PHE A 159 -22.50 29.74 -0.11
N ILE A 160 -23.06 28.52 -0.14
CA ILE A 160 -24.51 28.30 -0.22
C ILE A 160 -25.23 28.82 1.03
N ASN A 161 -24.64 28.65 2.20
CA ASN A 161 -25.17 29.11 3.48
C ASN A 161 -24.89 30.62 3.74
N TYR A 162 -24.08 31.26 2.89
CA TYR A 162 -23.80 32.69 2.95
C TYR A 162 -24.99 33.52 2.42
N ASP A 163 -25.22 34.69 3.01
CA ASP A 163 -26.35 35.60 2.73
C ASP A 163 -26.71 35.70 1.24
N LYS A 164 -27.95 35.31 0.90
CA LYS A 164 -28.51 35.26 -0.46
C LYS A 164 -28.42 36.60 -1.21
N ASN A 165 -28.43 37.72 -0.49
CA ASN A 165 -28.36 39.06 -1.11
C ASN A 165 -26.94 39.42 -1.61
N ASN A 166 -25.90 38.77 -1.11
CA ASN A 166 -24.49 39.01 -1.49
C ASN A 166 -23.86 37.92 -2.36
N GLN A 167 -24.48 36.74 -2.47
CA GLN A 167 -23.99 35.61 -3.28
C GLN A 167 -23.69 35.99 -4.74
N LYS A 168 -24.58 36.76 -5.40
CA LYS A 168 -24.36 37.18 -6.80
C LYS A 168 -23.14 38.10 -6.98
N LYS A 169 -22.83 38.95 -6.00
CA LYS A 169 -21.68 39.86 -6.06
C LYS A 169 -20.35 39.16 -5.78
N GLN A 170 -20.39 38.05 -5.04
CA GLN A 170 -19.19 37.31 -4.61
C GLN A 170 -18.93 36.04 -5.43
N LEU A 171 -19.86 35.63 -6.30
CA LEU A 171 -19.75 34.41 -7.09
C LEU A 171 -18.44 34.34 -7.90
N SER A 172 -18.02 35.43 -8.54
CA SER A 172 -16.77 35.45 -9.32
C SER A 172 -15.53 35.25 -8.45
N SER A 173 -15.49 35.89 -7.27
CA SER A 173 -14.41 35.75 -6.29
C SER A 173 -14.38 34.36 -5.64
N PHE A 174 -15.55 33.75 -5.45
CA PHE A 174 -15.66 32.38 -4.97
C PHE A 174 -15.17 31.39 -6.02
N LEU A 175 -15.60 31.54 -7.28
CA LEU A 175 -15.15 30.70 -8.40
C LEU A 175 -13.63 30.77 -8.58
N SER A 176 -13.03 31.96 -8.54
CA SER A 176 -11.57 32.09 -8.63
C SER A 176 -10.80 31.40 -7.50
N SER A 177 -11.45 31.19 -6.34
CA SER A 177 -10.84 30.57 -5.16
C SER A 177 -11.01 29.04 -5.16
N ILE A 178 -12.13 28.53 -5.68
CA ILE A 178 -12.43 27.09 -5.68
C ILE A 178 -11.92 26.37 -6.93
N THR A 179 -11.85 27.04 -8.09
CA THR A 179 -11.39 26.44 -9.34
C THR A 179 -10.03 25.76 -9.23
N PRO A 180 -8.99 26.37 -8.63
CA PRO A 180 -7.69 25.71 -8.48
C PRO A 180 -7.77 24.42 -7.62
N VAL A 181 -8.62 24.41 -6.59
CA VAL A 181 -8.80 23.24 -5.73
C VAL A 181 -9.45 22.10 -6.50
N ILE A 182 -10.44 22.41 -7.34
CA ILE A 182 -11.15 21.44 -8.19
C ILE A 182 -10.23 20.89 -9.28
N GLU A 183 -9.44 21.74 -9.94
CA GLU A 183 -8.54 21.33 -11.03
C GLU A 183 -7.43 20.39 -10.57
N GLU A 184 -7.01 20.48 -9.30
CA GLU A 184 -6.04 19.55 -8.74
C GLU A 184 -6.67 18.24 -8.21
N ILE A 185 -7.99 18.09 -8.28
CA ILE A 185 -8.65 16.80 -7.99
C ILE A 185 -8.49 15.91 -9.21
N VAL A 186 -7.64 14.89 -9.10
CA VAL A 186 -7.50 13.89 -10.18
C VAL A 186 -8.79 13.09 -10.21
N PRO A 187 -9.53 13.08 -11.34
CA PRO A 187 -10.76 12.32 -11.42
C PRO A 187 -10.47 10.84 -11.21
N ASP A 188 -11.32 10.18 -10.44
CA ASP A 188 -11.24 8.75 -10.18
C ASP A 188 -11.54 8.03 -11.50
N GLU A 189 -10.49 7.60 -12.21
CA GLU A 189 -10.62 6.98 -13.54
C GLU A 189 -11.47 5.70 -13.48
N ASP A 190 -11.47 4.98 -12.36
CA ASP A 190 -12.31 3.80 -12.16
C ASP A 190 -13.79 4.20 -12.02
N PHE A 191 -14.07 5.31 -11.33
CA PHE A 191 -15.41 5.89 -11.26
C PHE A 191 -15.86 6.44 -12.62
N LEU A 192 -15.01 7.17 -13.34
CA LEU A 192 -15.33 7.69 -14.68
C LEU A 192 -15.61 6.56 -15.67
N LYS A 193 -14.82 5.50 -15.62
CA LYS A 193 -15.04 4.32 -16.45
C LYS A 193 -16.33 3.59 -16.10
N SER A 194 -16.59 3.38 -14.81
CA SER A 194 -17.86 2.78 -14.34
C SER A 194 -19.08 3.63 -14.71
N TYR A 195 -18.95 4.96 -14.65
CA TYR A 195 -19.99 5.90 -15.06
C TYR A 195 -20.26 5.82 -16.57
N GLU A 196 -19.23 5.78 -17.42
CA GLU A 196 -19.43 5.66 -18.86
C GLU A 196 -20.00 4.31 -19.28
N GLU A 197 -19.61 3.23 -18.61
CA GLU A 197 -20.24 1.91 -18.81
C GLU A 197 -21.74 1.94 -18.46
N LEU A 198 -22.13 2.64 -17.37
CA LEU A 198 -23.53 2.82 -16.99
C LEU A 198 -24.28 3.75 -17.97
N ARG A 199 -23.62 4.79 -18.49
CA ARG A 199 -24.22 5.71 -19.46
C ARG A 199 -24.52 5.00 -20.78
N ILE A 200 -23.58 4.20 -21.29
CA ILE A 200 -23.75 3.41 -22.52
C ILE A 200 -24.93 2.45 -22.36
N LYS A 201 -25.03 1.74 -21.23
CA LYS A 201 -26.17 0.84 -20.95
C LYS A 201 -27.51 1.58 -20.93
N GLN A 202 -27.58 2.76 -20.31
CA GLN A 202 -28.81 3.57 -20.33
C GLN A 202 -29.16 4.04 -21.74
N GLU A 203 -28.18 4.42 -22.55
CA GLU A 203 -28.39 4.82 -23.95
C GLU A 203 -28.88 3.64 -24.81
N GLU A 204 -28.39 2.43 -24.58
CA GLU A 204 -28.84 1.19 -25.23
C GLU A 204 -30.27 0.83 -24.82
N GLU A 205 -30.58 0.83 -23.52
CA GLU A 205 -31.92 0.57 -22.99
C GLU A 205 -32.96 1.60 -23.49
N MET A 206 -32.54 2.86 -23.65
CA MET A 206 -33.37 3.91 -24.24
C MET A 206 -33.63 3.63 -25.71
N LYS A 207 -32.60 3.27 -26.50
CA LYS A 207 -32.76 2.92 -27.92
C LYS A 207 -33.66 1.70 -28.14
N GLU A 208 -33.54 0.68 -27.29
CA GLU A 208 -34.42 -0.49 -27.34
C GLU A 208 -35.88 -0.13 -27.06
N LYS A 209 -36.15 0.71 -26.05
CA LYS A 209 -37.51 1.19 -25.73
C LYS A 209 -38.14 2.04 -26.84
N PHE A 210 -37.34 2.71 -27.66
CA PHE A 210 -37.81 3.48 -28.81
C PHE A 210 -37.98 2.64 -30.10
N ASN A 211 -37.33 1.48 -30.21
CA ASN A 211 -37.45 0.57 -31.36
C ASN A 211 -38.53 -0.52 -31.20
N THR A 212 -39.09 -0.74 -30.00
CA THR A 212 -40.21 -1.68 -29.76
C THR A 212 -41.61 -1.07 -29.93
N LYS A 213 -41.75 0.05 -30.66
CA LYS A 213 -43.04 0.75 -30.88
C LYS A 213 -43.50 0.82 -32.35
N GLU A 214 -42.90 0.04 -33.24
CA GLU A 214 -43.47 -0.30 -34.56
C GLU A 214 -44.02 -1.74 -34.55
#